data_AF-A0A7R9KT33-F1
#
_entry.id   AF-A0A7R9KT33-F1
#
_cell.length_a   1.000
_cell.length_b   1.000
_cell.length_c   1.000
_cell.angle_alpha   90.00
_cell.angle_beta   90.00
_cell.angle_gamma   90.00
#
_symmetry.space_group_name_H-M   'P 1'
#
loop_
_entity.id
_entity.type
_entity.pdbx_description
1 polymer ?
#
loop_
_entity_poly.entity_id
_entity_poly.type
_entity_poly.pdbx_seq_one_letter_code
_entity_poly.pdbx_strand_id
1 'polypeptide(L)'
;MANLLYGLNNLCTKSAIIGNTNGKLLLYSSIGLRPQAVRRIHNGKRGLRALQDHLHKEIESGLKSNSLDDNPNRNVLRNAFETRNDLRNAQRIVVKLGSAVITREDECGLALGRLASIVEQVSQLHNEGKDVLMVTSGAVAFGKQRLGTEMRMSMSMRETLSPKELFRRANPDPRAAAAVGQSGLMALYDAMFIQYGVHIAQVLVTKPDFYNPISRYNLRSTVLELLNLNIIPIINTNDAVVSPALPDSDLAGVGVGSGRPNLSAINPVISIQDNDSLAAHLAVEVGADSLILMSDVNGIYTLPPDQEGARLLHTYVPSNQESVTFGGKSRVGLGGMESKVKSAAWALDRGVSVVICNGIEDQAINRIMSGKRVGTFFTQSKEKTVSVQALAAN
;
A
#
# COMPACT_ATOMS: atom_id res chain seq x y z
N MET A 1 -39.41 3.13 16.63
CA MET A 1 -38.17 2.90 17.41
C MET A 1 -37.13 2.12 16.60
N ALA A 2 -37.51 1.04 15.91
CA ALA A 2 -36.59 0.26 15.05
C ALA A 2 -35.91 1.08 13.93
N ASN A 3 -36.65 1.94 13.21
CA ASN A 3 -36.05 2.80 12.16
C ASN A 3 -35.15 3.93 12.69
N LEU A 4 -35.25 4.27 13.99
CA LEU A 4 -34.37 5.27 14.61
C LEU A 4 -33.05 4.67 15.10
N LEU A 5 -33.08 3.42 15.56
CA LEU A 5 -31.89 2.65 15.96
C LEU A 5 -31.00 2.31 14.75
N TYR A 6 -31.60 2.06 13.59
CA TYR A 6 -30.87 1.83 12.33
C TYR A 6 -30.11 3.07 11.84
N GLY A 7 -30.66 4.27 12.08
CA GLY A 7 -29.99 5.52 11.74
C GLY A 7 -28.81 5.86 12.66
N LEU A 8 -28.91 5.52 13.95
CA LEU A 8 -27.88 5.83 14.94
C LEU A 8 -26.64 4.90 14.86
N ASN A 9 -26.83 3.64 14.46
CA ASN A 9 -25.70 2.73 14.21
C ASN A 9 -24.81 3.18 13.03
N ASN A 10 -25.36 3.94 12.08
CA ASN A 10 -24.59 4.47 10.94
C ASN A 10 -23.88 5.80 11.23
N LEU A 11 -24.14 6.42 12.40
CA LEU A 11 -23.61 7.74 12.77
C LEU A 11 -22.57 7.69 13.90
N CYS A 12 -22.35 6.54 14.54
CA CYS A 12 -21.41 6.38 15.66
C CYS A 12 -20.34 5.31 15.35
N THR A 13 -19.26 5.71 14.68
CA THR A 13 -18.07 4.86 14.45
C THR A 13 -16.98 5.03 15.52
N LYS A 14 -17.32 5.55 16.70
CA LYS A 14 -16.48 5.44 17.91
C LYS A 14 -17.30 4.85 19.07
N SER A 15 -17.22 3.53 19.20
CA SER A 15 -17.42 2.72 20.43
C SER A 15 -18.51 3.16 21.42
N ALA A 16 -19.77 3.15 21.01
CA ALA A 16 -20.91 3.21 21.92
C ALA A 16 -21.88 2.06 21.63
N ILE A 17 -21.98 1.10 22.56
CA ILE A 17 -22.97 0.02 22.50
C ILE A 17 -24.26 0.54 23.17
N ILE A 18 -25.36 0.57 22.41
CA ILE A 18 -26.67 0.97 22.92
C ILE A 18 -27.46 -0.30 23.26
N GLY A 19 -27.62 -0.58 24.56
CA GLY A 19 -28.42 -1.70 25.07
C GLY A 19 -29.80 -1.23 25.57
N ASN A 20 -30.83 -2.04 25.35
CA ASN A 20 -32.18 -1.82 25.89
C ASN A 20 -32.55 -2.95 26.86
N THR A 21 -32.72 -2.60 28.15
CA THR A 21 -33.30 -3.47 29.16
C THR A 21 -34.38 -2.68 29.91
N ASN A 22 -35.62 -3.18 29.92
CA ASN A 22 -36.76 -2.63 30.67
C ASN A 22 -37.03 -1.13 30.46
N GLY A 23 -37.00 -0.66 29.21
CA GLY A 23 -37.40 0.71 28.86
C GLY A 23 -36.43 1.80 29.29
N LYS A 24 -35.24 1.43 29.78
CA LYS A 24 -34.11 2.35 30.03
C LYS A 24 -33.01 2.09 29.00
N LEU A 25 -32.61 3.15 28.30
CA LEU A 25 -31.47 3.13 27.39
C LEU A 25 -30.19 3.26 28.23
N LEU A 26 -29.27 2.30 28.12
CA LEU A 26 -27.94 2.38 28.72
C LEU A 26 -26.91 2.66 27.61
N LEU A 27 -26.09 3.69 27.83
CA LEU A 27 -24.98 4.10 26.98
C LEU A 27 -23.69 3.70 27.68
N TYR A 28 -22.94 2.77 27.08
CA TYR A 28 -21.59 2.43 27.51
C TYR A 28 -20.60 3.12 26.57
N SER A 29 -19.72 3.99 27.09
CA SER A 29 -18.61 4.58 26.32
C SER A 29 -17.27 4.16 26.90
N SER A 30 -16.36 3.68 26.04
CA SER A 30 -14.93 3.48 26.35
C SER A 30 -14.09 4.76 26.15
N ILE A 31 -14.76 5.91 26.00
CA ILE A 31 -14.14 7.24 25.94
C ILE A 31 -14.79 8.08 27.04
N GLY A 32 -13.95 8.63 27.93
CA GLY A 32 -14.37 9.41 29.09
C GLY A 32 -15.17 10.65 28.70
N LEU A 33 -16.50 10.56 28.77
CA LEU A 33 -17.41 11.70 28.68
C LEU A 33 -17.48 12.41 30.03
N ARG A 34 -17.42 13.75 30.01
CA ARG A 34 -17.60 14.56 31.23
C ARG A 34 -19.03 14.36 31.79
N PRO A 35 -19.22 14.31 33.14
CA PRO A 35 -20.49 13.94 33.78
C PRO A 35 -21.73 14.78 33.42
N GLN A 36 -21.54 15.95 32.81
CA GLN A 36 -22.63 16.88 32.47
C GLN A 36 -23.50 16.40 31.30
N ALA A 37 -22.97 15.58 30.38
CA ALA A 37 -23.73 15.09 29.21
C ALA A 37 -24.77 14.01 29.59
N VAL A 38 -24.48 13.21 30.63
CA VAL A 38 -25.34 12.10 31.08
C VAL A 38 -26.63 12.58 31.75
N ARG A 39 -26.67 13.82 32.27
CA ARG A 39 -27.84 14.36 32.99
C ARG A 39 -29.03 14.78 32.11
N ARG A 40 -28.89 14.82 30.77
CA ARG A 40 -29.98 15.30 29.87
C ARG A 40 -31.00 14.25 29.43
N ILE A 41 -30.85 12.99 29.84
CA ILE A 41 -31.72 11.86 29.42
C ILE A 41 -32.92 11.66 30.38
N HIS A 42 -33.51 12.74 30.90
CA HIS A 42 -34.72 12.66 31.74
C HIS A 42 -36.00 13.22 31.07
N ASN A 43 -35.90 13.83 29.89
CA ASN A 43 -37.02 14.58 29.27
C ASN A 43 -37.54 14.01 27.95
N GLY A 44 -37.43 12.69 27.73
CA GLY A 44 -38.02 12.00 26.58
C GLY A 44 -37.56 12.53 25.20
N LYS A 45 -38.43 12.49 24.18
CA LYS A 45 -38.10 12.78 22.76
C LYS A 45 -37.41 14.14 22.53
N ARG A 46 -37.67 15.16 23.36
CA ARG A 46 -36.99 16.47 23.28
C ARG A 46 -35.54 16.41 23.76
N GLY A 47 -35.25 15.64 24.81
CA GLY A 47 -33.89 15.44 25.31
C GLY A 47 -33.01 14.68 24.32
N LEU A 48 -33.58 13.70 23.61
CA LEU A 48 -32.90 12.95 22.55
C LEU A 48 -32.56 13.81 21.32
N ARG A 49 -33.48 14.68 20.86
CA ARG A 49 -33.17 15.64 19.79
C ARG A 49 -32.10 16.64 20.21
N ALA A 50 -32.18 17.16 21.43
CA ALA A 50 -31.17 18.07 21.95
C ALA A 50 -29.79 17.40 22.10
N LEU A 51 -29.74 16.10 22.44
CA LEU A 51 -28.50 15.33 22.48
C LEU A 51 -27.97 15.05 21.07
N GLN A 52 -28.85 14.74 20.12
CA GLN A 52 -28.48 14.55 18.71
C GLN A 52 -27.94 15.84 18.09
N ASP A 53 -28.57 16.99 18.36
CA ASP A 53 -28.11 18.30 17.91
C ASP A 53 -26.80 18.71 18.60
N HIS A 54 -26.61 18.34 19.87
CA HIS A 54 -25.37 18.61 20.61
C HIS A 54 -24.22 17.73 20.12
N LEU A 55 -24.46 16.43 19.89
CA LEU A 55 -23.49 15.51 19.30
C LEU A 55 -23.19 15.90 17.84
N HIS A 56 -24.17 16.34 17.06
CA HIS A 56 -23.93 16.88 15.71
C HIS A 56 -23.08 18.14 15.77
N LYS A 57 -23.34 19.05 16.72
CA LYS A 57 -22.50 20.24 16.91
C LYS A 57 -21.10 19.91 17.42
N GLU A 58 -20.94 18.91 18.29
CA GLU A 58 -19.62 18.45 18.76
C GLU A 58 -18.86 17.74 17.64
N ILE A 59 -19.52 16.90 16.84
CA ILE A 59 -18.94 16.24 15.66
C ILE A 59 -18.62 17.27 14.57
N GLU A 60 -19.49 18.24 14.30
CA GLU A 60 -19.20 19.34 13.39
C GLU A 60 -18.10 20.25 13.94
N SER A 61 -18.01 20.47 15.25
CA SER A 61 -16.92 21.24 15.86
C SER A 61 -15.61 20.46 15.87
N GLY A 62 -15.65 19.13 15.99
CA GLY A 62 -14.52 18.22 15.91
C GLY A 62 -14.06 18.00 14.46
N LEU A 63 -15.01 18.02 13.51
CA LEU A 63 -14.74 18.04 12.07
C LEU A 63 -14.27 19.43 11.63
N LYS A 64 -14.74 20.53 12.21
CA LYS A 64 -14.25 21.90 11.97
C LYS A 64 -12.91 22.18 12.66
N SER A 65 -12.65 21.59 13.82
CA SER A 65 -11.32 21.60 14.44
C SER A 65 -10.32 20.70 13.70
N ASN A 66 -10.80 19.70 12.95
CA ASN A 66 -9.98 18.88 12.04
C ASN A 66 -10.08 19.30 10.55
N SER A 67 -10.83 20.35 10.22
CA SER A 67 -10.90 20.94 8.86
C SER A 67 -10.51 22.42 8.82
N LEU A 68 -9.96 22.92 9.92
CA LEU A 68 -9.09 24.09 9.99
C LEU A 68 -7.98 23.78 10.99
N ASP A 69 -7.17 22.76 10.69
CA ASP A 69 -5.83 22.60 11.28
C ASP A 69 -4.88 23.62 10.60
N ASP A 70 -5.21 24.91 10.69
CA ASP A 70 -4.33 26.05 10.39
C ASP A 70 -3.41 26.32 11.58
N ASN A 71 -2.72 25.27 12.05
CA ASN A 71 -1.53 25.46 12.87
C ASN A 71 -0.31 25.35 11.95
N PRO A 72 0.29 26.47 11.52
CA PRO A 72 1.33 26.49 10.50
C PRO A 72 2.64 25.80 10.92
N ASN A 73 2.73 25.31 12.17
CA ASN A 73 3.94 24.74 12.75
C ASN A 73 3.88 23.24 13.08
N ARG A 74 2.89 22.47 12.59
CA ARG A 74 2.86 21.00 12.84
C ARG A 74 2.76 20.07 11.62
N ASN A 75 2.45 20.59 10.43
CA ASN A 75 2.76 19.91 9.17
C ASN A 75 4.13 20.38 8.69
N VAL A 76 5.18 19.98 9.41
CA VAL A 76 6.47 19.87 8.72
C VAL A 76 6.25 18.72 7.74
N LEU A 77 5.98 19.05 6.48
CA LEU A 77 6.12 18.08 5.39
C LEU A 77 7.48 17.42 5.63
N ARG A 78 7.48 16.13 6.02
CA ARG A 78 8.74 15.41 6.19
C ARG A 78 9.40 15.48 4.82
N ASN A 79 10.60 16.03 4.76
CA ASN A 79 11.35 16.04 3.52
C ASN A 79 11.86 14.61 3.30
N ALA A 80 11.75 14.14 2.06
CA ALA A 80 12.42 12.91 1.68
C ALA A 80 13.93 13.04 1.88
N PHE A 81 14.61 11.93 2.07
CA PHE A 81 16.05 11.88 2.24
C PHE A 81 16.77 12.45 1.02
N GLU A 82 17.78 13.26 1.27
CA GLU A 82 18.58 13.85 0.19
C GLU A 82 19.62 12.87 -0.33
N THR A 83 20.23 12.09 0.58
CA THR A 83 21.30 11.15 0.26
C THR A 83 20.97 9.72 0.69
N ARG A 84 21.61 8.74 0.04
CA ARG A 84 21.45 7.32 0.39
C ARG A 84 21.87 7.00 1.82
N ASN A 85 22.81 7.74 2.39
CA ASN A 85 23.28 7.47 3.74
C ASN A 85 22.20 7.78 4.78
N ASP A 86 21.28 8.69 4.46
CA ASP A 86 20.18 9.06 5.35
C ASP A 86 19.13 7.95 5.49
N LEU A 87 19.08 6.99 4.55
CA LEU A 87 18.21 5.81 4.64
C LEU A 87 18.46 5.00 5.93
N ARG A 88 19.67 5.06 6.50
CA ARG A 88 20.01 4.42 7.79
C ARG A 88 19.12 4.90 8.93
N ASN A 89 18.60 6.11 8.82
CA ASN A 89 17.78 6.75 9.86
C ASN A 89 16.28 6.49 9.69
N ALA A 90 15.86 5.82 8.60
CA ALA A 90 14.45 5.51 8.36
C ALA A 90 13.88 4.64 9.49
N GLN A 91 12.77 5.08 10.08
CA GLN A 91 12.06 4.37 11.14
C GLN A 91 10.90 3.57 10.58
N ARG A 92 10.13 4.16 9.66
CA ARG A 92 9.00 3.50 9.02
C ARG A 92 9.29 3.16 7.57
N ILE A 93 9.23 1.87 7.25
CA ILE A 93 9.69 1.34 5.96
C ILE A 93 8.57 0.51 5.33
N VAL A 94 8.23 0.85 4.09
CA VAL A 94 7.35 0.04 3.24
C VAL A 94 8.20 -0.79 2.30
N VAL A 95 8.02 -2.11 2.31
CA VAL A 95 8.68 -3.03 1.36
C VAL A 95 7.62 -3.61 0.43
N LYS A 96 7.69 -3.25 -0.85
CA LYS A 96 6.80 -3.78 -1.88
C LYS A 96 7.48 -4.91 -2.64
N LEU A 97 6.80 -6.05 -2.75
CA LEU A 97 7.22 -7.21 -3.51
C LEU A 97 6.39 -7.34 -4.78
N GLY A 98 7.02 -7.19 -5.96
CA GLY A 98 6.36 -7.46 -7.24
C GLY A 98 6.07 -8.95 -7.47
N SER A 99 5.09 -9.24 -8.33
CA SER A 99 4.74 -10.63 -8.69
C SER A 99 5.95 -11.43 -9.15
N ALA A 100 6.81 -10.85 -10.00
CA ALA A 100 8.03 -11.50 -10.50
C ALA A 100 9.06 -11.81 -9.40
N VAL A 101 9.05 -11.06 -8.29
CA VAL A 101 9.93 -11.31 -7.14
C VAL A 101 9.43 -12.51 -6.36
N ILE A 102 8.12 -12.70 -6.23
CA ILE A 102 7.60 -13.80 -5.42
C ILE A 102 7.37 -15.07 -6.24
N THR A 103 7.26 -14.99 -7.56
CA THR A 103 7.13 -16.15 -8.45
C THR A 103 8.48 -16.64 -8.96
N ARG A 104 8.54 -17.94 -9.29
CA ARG A 104 9.66 -18.54 -10.03
C ARG A 104 9.64 -18.11 -11.50
N GLU A 105 10.76 -18.29 -12.18
CA GLU A 105 10.92 -17.94 -13.61
C GLU A 105 10.02 -18.76 -14.55
N ASP A 106 9.66 -19.97 -14.13
CA ASP A 106 8.69 -20.82 -14.82
C ASP A 106 7.24 -20.33 -14.64
N GLU A 107 7.03 -19.27 -13.84
CA GLU A 107 5.72 -18.72 -13.44
C GLU A 107 4.80 -19.78 -12.79
N CYS A 108 5.35 -20.94 -12.42
CA CYS A 108 4.65 -22.14 -11.97
C CYS A 108 4.93 -22.43 -10.49
N GLY A 109 5.18 -21.41 -9.69
CA GLY A 109 5.62 -21.58 -8.32
C GLY A 109 5.93 -20.27 -7.61
N LEU A 110 5.94 -20.34 -6.28
CA LEU A 110 6.56 -19.31 -5.45
C LEU A 110 8.07 -19.57 -5.33
N ALA A 111 8.85 -18.50 -5.39
CA ALA A 111 10.28 -18.53 -5.15
C ALA A 111 10.55 -18.55 -3.64
N LEU A 112 10.29 -19.69 -2.98
CA LEU A 112 10.35 -19.81 -1.52
C LEU A 112 11.69 -19.38 -0.91
N GLY A 113 12.82 -19.72 -1.54
CA GLY A 113 14.15 -19.30 -1.05
C GLY A 113 14.32 -17.77 -1.08
N ARG A 114 13.77 -17.11 -2.11
CA ARG A 114 13.79 -15.65 -2.23
C ARG A 114 12.86 -14.99 -1.21
N LEU A 115 11.65 -15.54 -1.05
CA LEU A 115 10.71 -15.10 -0.01
C LEU A 115 11.32 -15.24 1.39
N ALA A 116 11.95 -16.38 1.71
CA ALA A 116 12.61 -16.61 2.98
C ALA A 116 13.72 -15.60 3.25
N SER A 117 14.58 -15.32 2.26
CA SER A 117 15.62 -14.29 2.38
C SER A 117 15.05 -12.89 2.60
N ILE A 118 13.92 -12.54 1.97
CA ILE A 118 13.25 -11.25 2.17
C ILE A 118 12.63 -11.17 3.57
N VAL A 119 11.95 -12.24 4.01
CA VAL A 119 11.35 -12.33 5.34
C VAL A 119 12.40 -12.23 6.42
N GLU A 120 13.56 -12.86 6.23
CA GLU A 120 14.71 -12.74 7.13
C GLU A 120 15.14 -11.27 7.29
N GLN A 121 15.35 -10.56 6.19
CA GLN A 121 15.77 -9.15 6.20
C GLN A 121 14.71 -8.25 6.84
N VAL A 122 13.43 -8.46 6.51
CA VAL A 122 12.32 -7.71 7.11
C VAL A 122 12.26 -7.97 8.62
N SER A 123 12.43 -9.22 9.04
CA SER A 123 12.43 -9.60 10.47
C SER A 123 13.62 -8.99 11.21
N GLN A 124 14.81 -8.91 10.57
CA GLN A 124 15.97 -8.22 11.13
C GLN A 124 15.68 -6.74 11.36
N LEU A 125 15.16 -6.02 10.36
CA LEU A 125 14.78 -4.61 10.52
C LEU A 125 13.72 -4.41 11.61
N HIS A 126 12.74 -5.31 11.68
CA HIS A 126 11.72 -5.27 12.73
C HIS A 126 12.32 -5.47 14.13
N ASN A 127 13.24 -6.44 14.28
CA ASN A 127 13.96 -6.70 15.53
C ASN A 127 14.93 -5.57 15.91
N GLU A 128 15.38 -4.75 14.96
CA GLU A 128 16.09 -3.48 15.21
C GLU A 128 15.16 -2.37 15.76
N GLY A 129 13.85 -2.63 15.88
CA GLY A 129 12.85 -1.68 16.37
C GLY A 129 12.25 -0.78 15.30
N LYS A 130 12.37 -1.14 14.01
CA LYS A 130 11.79 -0.37 12.91
C LYS A 130 10.35 -0.80 12.62
N ASP A 131 9.51 0.17 12.28
CA ASP A 131 8.16 -0.04 11.80
C ASP A 131 8.20 -0.51 10.34
N VAL A 132 8.09 -1.82 10.11
CA VAL A 132 8.09 -2.39 8.76
C VAL A 132 6.70 -2.85 8.37
N LEU A 133 6.29 -2.54 7.14
CA LEU A 133 5.08 -3.08 6.52
C LEU A 133 5.38 -3.55 5.11
N MET A 134 4.65 -4.58 4.68
CA MET A 134 4.86 -5.22 3.38
C MET A 134 3.66 -5.02 2.46
N VAL A 135 3.94 -4.74 1.19
CA VAL A 135 2.94 -4.77 0.12
C VAL A 135 3.28 -5.88 -0.85
N THR A 136 2.41 -6.89 -0.95
CA THR A 136 2.69 -8.11 -1.73
C THR A 136 1.88 -8.15 -3.02
N SER A 137 2.23 -9.02 -3.96
CA SER A 137 1.44 -9.32 -5.17
C SER A 137 1.23 -10.84 -5.31
N GLY A 138 0.98 -11.35 -6.53
CA GLY A 138 1.11 -12.77 -6.91
C GLY A 138 0.09 -13.76 -6.37
N ALA A 139 -0.93 -13.30 -5.62
CA ALA A 139 -2.04 -14.15 -5.19
C ALA A 139 -2.73 -14.86 -6.37
N VAL A 140 -3.01 -14.15 -7.46
CA VAL A 140 -3.62 -14.75 -8.66
C VAL A 140 -2.72 -15.83 -9.28
N ALA A 141 -1.42 -15.57 -9.43
CA ALA A 141 -0.48 -16.52 -10.03
C ALA A 141 -0.36 -17.80 -9.18
N PHE A 142 -0.17 -17.63 -7.88
CA PHE A 142 -0.08 -18.75 -6.94
C PHE A 142 -1.39 -19.56 -6.87
N GLY A 143 -2.53 -18.87 -6.89
CA GLY A 143 -3.84 -19.52 -6.91
C GLY A 143 -4.10 -20.31 -8.18
N LYS A 144 -3.72 -19.79 -9.36
CA LYS A 144 -3.81 -20.51 -10.64
C LYS A 144 -3.02 -21.82 -10.59
N GLN A 145 -1.81 -21.78 -10.04
CA GLN A 145 -0.98 -22.98 -9.88
C GLN A 145 -1.63 -23.98 -8.92
N ARG A 146 -2.08 -23.53 -7.74
CA ARG A 146 -2.67 -24.41 -6.73
C ARG A 146 -3.94 -25.07 -7.27
N LEU A 147 -4.83 -24.29 -7.87
CA LEU A 147 -6.03 -24.79 -8.55
C LEU A 147 -5.68 -25.76 -9.70
N GLY A 148 -4.68 -25.43 -10.53
CA GLY A 148 -4.25 -26.30 -11.62
C GLY A 148 -3.64 -27.63 -11.14
N THR A 149 -3.01 -27.64 -9.96
CA THR A 149 -2.43 -28.84 -9.36
C THR A 149 -3.52 -29.74 -8.76
N GLU A 150 -4.43 -29.17 -7.97
CA GLU A 150 -5.60 -29.87 -7.42
C GLU A 150 -6.45 -30.48 -8.54
N MET A 151 -6.71 -29.71 -9.60
CA MET A 151 -7.47 -30.20 -10.75
C MET A 151 -6.77 -31.33 -11.49
N ARG A 152 -5.43 -31.30 -11.60
CA ARG A 152 -4.67 -32.42 -12.18
C ARG A 152 -4.78 -33.69 -11.35
N MET A 153 -4.80 -33.56 -10.02
CA MET A 153 -4.95 -34.70 -9.12
C MET A 153 -6.38 -35.26 -9.10
N SER A 154 -7.39 -34.44 -9.39
CA SER A 154 -8.80 -34.84 -9.39
C SER A 154 -9.31 -35.35 -10.75
N MET A 155 -8.48 -35.39 -11.80
CA MET A 155 -8.91 -35.77 -13.15
C MET A 155 -8.98 -37.27 -13.36
N SER A 156 -10.05 -37.72 -14.04
CA SER A 156 -10.08 -39.04 -14.66
C SER A 156 -9.36 -39.04 -16.02
N MET A 157 -8.95 -40.23 -16.48
CA MET A 157 -8.31 -40.43 -17.79
C MET A 157 -9.16 -39.88 -18.96
N ARG A 158 -10.49 -39.92 -18.86
CA ARG A 158 -11.42 -39.46 -19.91
C ARG A 158 -11.50 -37.93 -19.99
N GLU A 159 -11.44 -37.25 -18.86
CA GLU A 159 -11.46 -35.78 -18.78
C GLU A 159 -10.14 -35.16 -19.28
N THR A 160 -9.03 -35.87 -19.09
CA THR A 160 -7.71 -35.48 -19.61
C THR A 160 -7.66 -35.43 -21.14
N LEU A 161 -8.62 -36.06 -21.83
CA LEU A 161 -8.72 -36.08 -23.29
C LEU A 161 -9.66 -35.01 -23.86
N SER A 162 -10.35 -34.22 -23.01
CA SER A 162 -11.30 -33.18 -23.43
C SER A 162 -10.61 -31.81 -23.56
N PRO A 163 -10.39 -31.28 -24.78
CA PRO A 163 -9.65 -30.02 -24.96
C PRO A 163 -10.36 -28.80 -24.35
N LYS A 164 -11.70 -28.83 -24.32
CA LYS A 164 -12.52 -27.72 -23.80
C LYS A 164 -12.50 -27.64 -22.27
N GLU A 165 -12.49 -28.78 -21.61
CA GLU A 165 -12.34 -28.83 -20.15
C GLU A 165 -10.91 -28.49 -19.73
N LEU A 166 -9.91 -28.98 -20.46
CA LEU A 166 -8.51 -28.58 -20.29
C LEU A 166 -8.34 -27.06 -20.41
N PHE A 167 -8.91 -26.42 -21.44
CA PHE A 167 -8.76 -24.97 -21.65
C PHE A 167 -9.43 -24.12 -20.56
N ARG A 168 -10.67 -24.44 -20.17
CA ARG A 168 -11.39 -23.70 -19.12
C ARG A 168 -10.76 -23.92 -17.74
N ARG A 169 -10.25 -25.12 -17.47
CA ARG A 169 -9.60 -25.47 -16.19
C ARG A 169 -8.13 -25.02 -16.13
N ALA A 170 -7.46 -24.82 -17.27
CA ALA A 170 -6.14 -24.20 -17.35
C ALA A 170 -6.16 -22.69 -17.07
N ASN A 171 -7.30 -22.03 -17.28
CA ASN A 171 -7.48 -20.60 -17.04
C ASN A 171 -8.64 -20.34 -16.05
N PRO A 172 -8.44 -20.60 -14.75
CA PRO A 172 -9.46 -20.34 -13.74
C PRO A 172 -9.76 -18.83 -13.64
N ASP A 173 -10.97 -18.49 -13.17
CA ASP A 173 -11.38 -17.10 -12.92
C ASP A 173 -10.33 -16.41 -12.03
N PRO A 174 -9.79 -15.24 -12.43
CA PRO A 174 -8.74 -14.56 -11.69
C PRO A 174 -9.11 -14.21 -10.25
N ARG A 175 -10.39 -13.96 -9.96
CA ARG A 175 -10.87 -13.65 -8.60
C ARG A 175 -10.89 -14.89 -7.72
N ALA A 176 -11.32 -16.03 -8.29
CA ALA A 176 -11.25 -17.31 -7.60
C ALA A 176 -9.79 -17.72 -7.34
N ALA A 177 -8.92 -17.55 -8.35
CA ALA A 177 -7.49 -17.76 -8.19
C ALA A 177 -6.90 -16.83 -7.12
N ALA A 178 -7.24 -15.54 -7.11
CA ALA A 178 -6.81 -14.61 -6.07
C ALA A 178 -7.23 -15.08 -4.67
N ALA A 179 -8.48 -15.49 -4.48
CA ALA A 179 -8.97 -15.94 -3.17
C ALA A 179 -8.20 -17.18 -2.67
N VAL A 180 -7.97 -18.16 -3.54
CA VAL A 180 -7.22 -19.39 -3.21
C VAL A 180 -5.75 -19.10 -2.96
N GLY A 181 -5.14 -18.26 -3.80
CA GLY A 181 -3.73 -17.92 -3.66
C GLY A 181 -3.44 -16.99 -2.48
N GLN A 182 -4.35 -16.07 -2.16
CA GLN A 182 -4.17 -15.14 -1.04
C GLN A 182 -4.12 -15.89 0.30
N SER A 183 -5.01 -16.85 0.53
CA SER A 183 -4.99 -17.65 1.77
C SER A 183 -3.71 -18.47 1.90
N GLY A 184 -3.25 -19.07 0.80
CA GLY A 184 -2.01 -19.85 0.82
C GLY A 184 -0.75 -18.98 0.92
N LEU A 185 -0.71 -17.79 0.31
CA LEU A 185 0.38 -16.83 0.49
C LEU A 185 0.47 -16.39 1.95
N MET A 186 -0.67 -16.10 2.57
CA MET A 186 -0.72 -15.68 3.96
C MET A 186 -0.21 -16.79 4.90
N ALA A 187 -0.60 -18.04 4.66
CA ALA A 187 -0.09 -19.18 5.42
C ALA A 187 1.43 -19.37 5.29
N LEU A 188 1.99 -19.09 4.10
CA LEU A 188 3.43 -19.16 3.88
C LEU A 188 4.18 -18.03 4.60
N TYR A 189 3.68 -16.79 4.53
CA TYR A 189 4.27 -15.69 5.29
C TYR A 189 4.23 -15.98 6.79
N ASP A 190 3.09 -16.46 7.31
CA ASP A 190 2.93 -16.77 8.73
C ASP A 190 3.93 -17.85 9.18
N ALA A 191 4.05 -18.94 8.41
CA ALA A 191 5.01 -20.00 8.68
C ALA A 191 6.47 -19.54 8.65
N MET A 192 6.81 -18.53 7.84
CA MET A 192 8.17 -17.97 7.76
C MET A 192 8.44 -16.96 8.88
N PHE A 193 7.53 -16.03 9.15
CA PHE A 193 7.72 -14.97 10.15
C PHE A 193 7.73 -15.51 11.58
N ILE A 194 6.94 -16.56 11.87
CA ILE A 194 6.91 -17.17 13.21
C ILE A 194 8.27 -17.77 13.60
N GLN A 195 9.11 -18.17 12.64
CA GLN A 195 10.47 -18.66 12.91
C GLN A 195 11.38 -17.57 13.51
N TYR A 196 11.06 -16.29 13.25
CA TYR A 196 11.77 -15.14 13.78
C TYR A 196 11.07 -14.52 15.00
N GLY A 197 9.99 -15.14 15.50
CA GLY A 197 9.19 -14.61 16.61
C GLY A 197 8.40 -13.35 16.24
N VAL A 198 8.18 -13.11 14.94
CA VAL A 198 7.50 -11.92 14.43
C VAL A 198 6.05 -12.26 14.12
N HIS A 199 5.13 -11.44 14.63
CA HIS A 199 3.71 -11.54 14.32
C HIS A 199 3.35 -10.68 13.11
N ILE A 200 2.44 -11.20 12.30
CA ILE A 200 1.96 -10.52 11.09
C ILE A 200 0.44 -10.39 11.10
N ALA A 201 -0.06 -9.42 10.35
CA ALA A 201 -1.50 -9.24 10.16
C ALA A 201 -1.82 -8.99 8.69
N GLN A 202 -2.86 -9.66 8.20
CA GLN A 202 -3.33 -9.48 6.84
C GLN A 202 -4.25 -8.24 6.74
N VAL A 203 -4.00 -7.38 5.75
CA VAL A 203 -4.92 -6.32 5.36
C VAL A 203 -5.18 -6.40 3.86
N LEU A 204 -6.45 -6.47 3.47
CA LEU A 204 -6.87 -6.48 2.08
C LEU A 204 -7.55 -5.16 1.72
N VAL A 205 -7.13 -4.55 0.62
CA VAL A 205 -7.59 -3.22 0.21
C VAL A 205 -8.08 -3.20 -1.23
N THR A 206 -8.95 -2.27 -1.56
CA THR A 206 -9.45 -2.01 -2.90
C THR A 206 -9.18 -0.56 -3.27
N LYS A 207 -9.23 -0.20 -4.56
CA LYS A 207 -8.99 1.18 -5.01
C LYS A 207 -9.90 2.20 -4.30
N PRO A 208 -11.22 1.96 -4.11
CA PRO A 208 -12.10 2.90 -3.42
C PRO A 208 -11.69 3.22 -1.97
N ASP A 209 -10.94 2.33 -1.31
CA ASP A 209 -10.54 2.54 0.09
C ASP A 209 -9.59 3.73 0.27
N PHE A 210 -8.88 4.15 -0.78
CA PHE A 210 -7.99 5.30 -0.77
C PHE A 210 -8.66 6.61 -1.17
N TYR A 211 -9.80 6.55 -1.88
CA TYR A 211 -10.53 7.73 -2.32
C TYR A 211 -11.65 8.13 -1.35
N ASN A 212 -12.25 7.15 -0.65
CA ASN A 212 -13.25 7.43 0.36
C ASN A 212 -12.58 7.92 1.66
N PRO A 213 -12.89 9.14 2.16
CA PRO A 213 -12.23 9.68 3.34
C PRO A 213 -12.36 8.82 4.60
N ILE A 214 -13.49 8.13 4.77
CA ILE A 214 -13.79 7.28 5.93
C ILE A 214 -13.00 5.98 5.83
N SER A 215 -13.08 5.28 4.69
CA SER A 215 -12.31 4.05 4.47
C SER A 215 -10.81 4.30 4.60
N ARG A 216 -10.32 5.41 4.03
CA ARG A 216 -8.92 5.81 4.13
C ARG A 216 -8.47 6.05 5.57
N TYR A 217 -9.29 6.77 6.35
CA TYR A 217 -9.02 6.98 7.78
C TYR A 217 -8.98 5.65 8.55
N ASN A 218 -9.92 4.74 8.28
CA ASN A 218 -9.99 3.43 8.92
C ASN A 218 -8.78 2.56 8.55
N LEU A 219 -8.40 2.57 7.27
CA LEU A 219 -7.20 1.86 6.78
C LEU A 219 -5.96 2.37 7.49
N ARG A 220 -5.71 3.69 7.45
CA ARG A 220 -4.58 4.32 8.13
C ARG A 220 -4.56 4.00 9.62
N SER A 221 -5.69 4.17 10.30
CA SER A 221 -5.78 3.92 11.74
C SER A 221 -5.49 2.46 12.09
N THR A 222 -6.03 1.53 11.31
CA THR A 222 -5.77 0.09 11.48
C THR A 222 -4.30 -0.24 11.29
N VAL A 223 -3.67 0.26 10.22
CA VAL A 223 -2.27 -0.03 9.93
C VAL A 223 -1.34 0.56 10.99
N LEU A 224 -1.59 1.79 11.43
CA LEU A 224 -0.80 2.41 12.50
C LEU A 224 -0.97 1.68 13.84
N GLU A 225 -2.17 1.19 14.15
CA GLU A 225 -2.39 0.40 15.36
C GLU A 225 -1.66 -0.95 15.32
N LEU A 226 -1.66 -1.64 14.17
CA LEU A 226 -0.88 -2.87 14.00
C LEU A 226 0.61 -2.63 14.25
N LEU A 227 1.16 -1.53 13.71
CA LEU A 227 2.55 -1.16 13.95
C LEU A 227 2.81 -0.86 15.44
N ASN A 228 1.91 -0.13 16.11
CA ASN A 228 2.01 0.13 17.56
C ASN A 228 1.98 -1.16 18.41
N LEU A 229 1.28 -2.19 17.94
CA LEU A 229 1.23 -3.52 18.56
C LEU A 229 2.44 -4.39 18.21
N ASN A 230 3.43 -3.83 17.50
CA ASN A 230 4.62 -4.53 17.00
C ASN A 230 4.28 -5.72 16.09
N ILE A 231 3.26 -5.54 15.23
CA ILE A 231 2.81 -6.52 14.24
C ILE A 231 3.13 -5.99 12.84
N ILE A 232 3.76 -6.80 11.99
CA ILE A 232 4.03 -6.44 10.60
C ILE A 232 2.76 -6.58 9.75
N PRO A 233 2.21 -5.49 9.18
CA PRO A 233 1.09 -5.57 8.27
C PRO A 233 1.54 -6.09 6.90
N ILE A 234 0.88 -7.14 6.41
CA ILE A 234 1.02 -7.64 5.03
C ILE A 234 -0.21 -7.23 4.24
N ILE A 235 0.01 -6.34 3.29
CA ILE A 235 -1.05 -5.64 2.56
C ILE A 235 -1.09 -6.12 1.10
N ASN A 236 -2.27 -6.44 0.60
CA ASN A 236 -2.48 -6.78 -0.80
C ASN A 236 -3.83 -6.26 -1.30
N THR A 237 -3.97 -6.14 -2.61
CA THR A 237 -5.25 -5.85 -3.25
C THR A 237 -6.22 -7.00 -3.03
N ASN A 238 -7.47 -6.69 -2.71
CA ASN A 238 -8.54 -7.67 -2.57
C ASN A 238 -9.10 -8.10 -3.94
N ASP A 239 -8.26 -8.73 -4.75
CA ASP A 239 -8.60 -9.15 -6.12
C ASP A 239 -9.81 -10.10 -6.19
N ALA A 240 -10.21 -10.72 -5.08
CA ALA A 240 -11.39 -11.58 -5.01
C ALA A 240 -12.72 -10.81 -5.16
N VAL A 241 -12.77 -9.53 -4.77
CA VAL A 241 -13.99 -8.71 -4.76
C VAL A 241 -13.92 -7.50 -5.70
N VAL A 242 -12.76 -7.27 -6.33
CA VAL A 242 -12.59 -6.19 -7.31
C VAL A 242 -13.55 -6.42 -8.49
N SER A 243 -14.28 -5.36 -8.87
CA SER A 243 -15.14 -5.38 -10.04
C SER A 243 -14.29 -5.59 -11.31
N PRO A 244 -14.80 -6.32 -12.33
CA PRO A 244 -14.12 -6.43 -13.61
C PRO A 244 -13.70 -5.04 -14.11
N ALA A 245 -12.51 -4.94 -14.71
CA ALA A 245 -12.03 -3.69 -15.27
C ALA A 245 -13.06 -3.16 -16.28
N LEU A 246 -13.87 -2.20 -15.87
CA LEU A 246 -14.52 -1.31 -16.81
C LEU A 246 -13.39 -0.55 -17.51
N PRO A 247 -13.46 -0.37 -18.85
CA PRO A 247 -12.52 0.53 -19.51
C PRO A 247 -12.55 1.86 -18.78
N ASP A 248 -11.37 2.32 -18.34
CA ASP A 248 -11.17 3.45 -17.44
C ASP A 248 -12.10 4.62 -17.82
N SER A 249 -13.17 4.82 -17.04
CA SER A 249 -13.97 6.04 -17.09
C SER A 249 -13.30 7.18 -16.31
N ASP A 250 -12.23 6.87 -15.57
CA ASP A 250 -11.43 7.83 -14.80
C ASP A 250 -10.50 8.67 -15.69
N LEU A 251 -10.54 8.51 -17.02
CA LEU A 251 -9.90 9.44 -17.97
C LEU A 251 -10.74 9.76 -19.23
N ALA A 252 -12.07 9.64 -19.17
CA ALA A 252 -12.96 10.27 -20.16
C ALA A 252 -13.34 11.69 -19.68
N GLY A 253 -12.33 12.53 -19.48
CA GLY A 253 -12.46 13.86 -18.89
C GLY A 253 -11.55 14.93 -19.50
N VAL A 254 -11.16 14.77 -20.77
CA VAL A 254 -10.67 15.89 -21.60
C VAL A 254 -11.43 15.84 -22.93
N GLY A 255 -12.74 16.06 -22.81
CA GLY A 255 -13.54 16.55 -23.92
C GLY A 255 -13.22 18.01 -24.15
N VAL A 256 -12.92 18.33 -25.40
CA VAL A 256 -12.86 19.68 -25.96
C VAL A 256 -14.03 20.55 -25.47
N GLY A 257 -13.74 21.75 -24.98
CA GLY A 257 -14.72 22.83 -24.86
C GLY A 257 -15.28 23.10 -23.45
N SER A 258 -14.61 23.97 -22.70
CA SER A 258 -15.19 25.08 -21.93
C SER A 258 -14.16 25.59 -20.92
N GLY A 259 -13.71 26.85 -21.09
CA GLY A 259 -12.60 27.46 -20.37
C GLY A 259 -12.85 27.72 -18.88
N ARG A 260 -12.93 26.65 -18.06
CA ARG A 260 -12.78 26.75 -16.60
C ARG A 260 -11.41 26.21 -16.19
N PRO A 261 -10.65 26.94 -15.35
CA PRO A 261 -9.36 26.48 -14.87
C PRO A 261 -9.55 25.22 -14.00
N ASN A 262 -8.72 24.22 -14.28
CA ASN A 262 -8.82 22.87 -13.73
C ASN A 262 -8.15 22.84 -12.33
N LEU A 263 -8.95 22.78 -11.26
CA LEU A 263 -8.43 22.67 -9.88
C LEU A 263 -7.70 21.33 -9.60
N SER A 264 -7.72 20.37 -10.53
CA SER A 264 -6.95 19.13 -10.48
C SER A 264 -5.46 19.29 -10.85
N ALA A 265 -5.05 20.48 -11.31
CA ALA A 265 -3.66 20.80 -11.69
C ALA A 265 -2.73 21.08 -10.49
N ILE A 266 -3.26 21.17 -9.26
CA ILE A 266 -2.49 21.58 -8.08
C ILE A 266 -1.89 20.37 -7.34
N ASN A 267 -2.38 19.14 -7.59
CA ASN A 267 -1.79 17.90 -7.08
C ASN A 267 -2.36 16.68 -7.83
N PRO A 268 -1.69 16.13 -8.85
CA PRO A 268 -2.20 14.96 -9.55
C PRO A 268 -2.18 13.74 -8.62
N VAL A 269 -3.37 13.26 -8.24
CA VAL A 269 -3.54 11.98 -7.54
C VAL A 269 -3.30 10.87 -8.57
N ILE A 270 -2.30 10.01 -8.37
CA ILE A 270 -2.09 8.85 -9.26
C ILE A 270 -3.25 7.87 -9.08
N SER A 271 -3.79 7.34 -10.18
CA SER A 271 -4.78 6.27 -10.09
C SER A 271 -4.08 4.98 -9.66
N ILE A 272 -4.63 4.27 -8.66
CA ILE A 272 -4.14 2.96 -8.26
C ILE A 272 -4.48 1.98 -9.37
N GLN A 273 -3.47 1.49 -10.08
CA GLN A 273 -3.63 0.55 -11.21
C GLN A 273 -2.92 -0.77 -10.95
N ASP A 274 -1.87 -0.75 -10.13
CA ASP A 274 -1.01 -1.87 -9.78
C ASP A 274 -0.58 -1.77 -8.30
N ASN A 275 0.13 -2.78 -7.81
CA ASN A 275 0.60 -2.76 -6.42
C ASN A 275 1.76 -1.77 -6.19
N ASP A 276 2.35 -1.19 -7.25
CA ASP A 276 3.37 -0.14 -7.14
C ASP A 276 2.72 1.18 -6.71
N SER A 277 1.66 1.59 -7.41
CA SER A 277 0.83 2.74 -7.04
C SER A 277 0.14 2.54 -5.68
N LEU A 278 -0.33 1.32 -5.38
CA LEU A 278 -0.85 0.98 -4.05
C LEU A 278 0.19 1.23 -2.94
N ALA A 279 1.42 0.75 -3.13
CA ALA A 279 2.48 0.89 -2.13
C ALA A 279 2.90 2.34 -1.94
N ALA A 280 2.93 3.13 -3.02
CA ALA A 280 3.18 4.57 -2.96
C ALA A 280 2.11 5.29 -2.13
N HIS A 281 0.83 5.08 -2.44
CA HIS A 281 -0.29 5.66 -1.68
C HIS A 281 -0.24 5.27 -0.21
N LEU A 282 -0.08 3.99 0.07
CA LEU A 282 0.00 3.49 1.43
C LEU A 282 1.17 4.09 2.20
N ALA A 283 2.36 4.17 1.59
CA ALA A 283 3.54 4.77 2.22
C ALA A 283 3.31 6.22 2.63
N VAL A 284 2.62 7.01 1.79
CA VAL A 284 2.21 8.37 2.11
C VAL A 284 1.18 8.39 3.24
N GLU A 285 0.13 7.56 3.15
CA GLU A 285 -0.96 7.53 4.14
C GLU A 285 -0.46 7.18 5.55
N VAL A 286 0.51 6.27 5.66
CA VAL A 286 1.10 5.87 6.94
C VAL A 286 2.28 6.75 7.37
N GLY A 287 2.69 7.75 6.56
CA GLY A 287 3.84 8.59 6.83
C GLY A 287 5.14 7.80 6.94
N ALA A 288 5.41 6.93 5.97
CA ALA A 288 6.65 6.17 5.89
C ALA A 288 7.83 7.06 5.52
N ASP A 289 9.01 6.75 6.04
CA ASP A 289 10.26 7.46 5.72
C ASP A 289 10.87 6.92 4.40
N SER A 290 10.67 5.62 4.15
CA SER A 290 11.20 4.93 2.98
C SER A 290 10.22 3.93 2.37
N LEU A 291 10.23 3.86 1.05
CA LEU A 291 9.53 2.87 0.23
C LEU A 291 10.55 2.14 -0.66
N ILE A 292 10.65 0.82 -0.49
CA ILE A 292 11.48 -0.06 -1.31
C ILE A 292 10.57 -0.81 -2.29
N LEU A 293 10.70 -0.51 -3.58
CA LEU A 293 10.00 -1.19 -4.67
C LEU A 293 10.89 -2.31 -5.22
N MET A 294 10.69 -3.54 -4.73
CA MET A 294 11.39 -4.72 -5.21
C MET A 294 10.71 -5.26 -6.47
N SER A 295 11.45 -5.31 -7.58
CA SER A 295 10.97 -5.73 -8.90
C SER A 295 11.92 -6.75 -9.56
N ASP A 296 11.58 -7.20 -10.76
CA ASP A 296 12.42 -7.95 -11.72
C ASP A 296 13.51 -7.12 -12.41
N VAL A 297 13.57 -5.81 -12.16
CA VAL A 297 14.52 -4.89 -12.80
C VAL A 297 15.54 -4.39 -11.79
N ASN A 298 16.79 -4.19 -12.24
CA ASN A 298 17.85 -3.65 -11.38
C ASN A 298 17.61 -2.22 -10.92
N GLY A 299 16.85 -1.44 -11.68
CA GLY A 299 16.57 -0.03 -11.41
C GLY A 299 16.30 0.69 -12.72
N ILE A 300 16.49 2.01 -12.72
CA ILE A 300 16.39 2.86 -13.91
C ILE A 300 17.73 2.85 -14.65
N TYR A 301 17.70 2.72 -15.97
CA TYR A 301 18.88 2.80 -16.83
C TYR A 301 18.85 4.07 -17.67
N THR A 302 20.01 4.55 -18.14
CA THR A 302 20.12 5.66 -19.09
C THR A 302 19.45 5.36 -20.44
N LEU A 303 19.54 4.10 -20.86
CA LEU A 303 18.98 3.55 -22.09
C LEU A 303 18.31 2.20 -21.75
N PRO A 304 17.45 1.66 -22.63
CA PRO A 304 16.96 0.29 -22.47
C PRO A 304 18.10 -0.70 -22.18
N PRO A 305 17.97 -1.62 -21.20
CA PRO A 305 19.09 -2.45 -20.71
C PRO A 305 19.72 -3.38 -21.77
N ASP A 306 18.98 -3.65 -22.84
CA ASP A 306 19.37 -4.45 -24.00
C ASP A 306 20.21 -3.67 -25.03
N GLN A 307 20.32 -2.34 -24.87
CA GLN A 307 21.11 -1.49 -25.77
C GLN A 307 22.54 -1.28 -25.27
N GLU A 308 23.48 -1.20 -26.22
CA GLU A 308 24.88 -0.92 -25.94
C GLU A 308 25.03 0.47 -25.30
N GLY A 309 25.83 0.55 -24.22
CA GLY A 309 26.03 1.78 -23.47
C GLY A 309 24.98 2.06 -22.39
N ALA A 310 23.99 1.18 -22.18
CA ALA A 310 23.06 1.30 -21.06
C ALA A 310 23.78 1.21 -19.72
N ARG A 311 23.58 2.19 -18.84
CA ARG A 311 24.15 2.24 -17.49
C ARG A 311 23.05 2.36 -16.44
N LEU A 312 23.17 1.58 -15.37
CA LEU A 312 22.27 1.68 -14.22
C LEU A 312 22.46 3.03 -13.52
N LEU A 313 21.38 3.78 -13.38
CA LEU A 313 21.34 4.99 -12.58
C LEU A 313 21.17 4.63 -11.12
N HIS A 314 22.18 4.94 -10.32
CA HIS A 314 22.15 4.72 -8.89
C HIS A 314 21.35 5.78 -8.13
N THR A 315 21.23 6.97 -8.71
CA THR A 315 20.47 8.10 -8.19
C THR A 315 19.61 8.64 -9.33
N TYR A 316 18.34 8.93 -9.07
CA TYR A 316 17.43 9.53 -10.04
C TYR A 316 16.74 10.75 -9.43
N VAL A 317 16.76 11.85 -10.18
CA VAL A 317 16.11 13.11 -9.82
C VAL A 317 15.00 13.37 -10.84
N PRO A 318 13.71 13.33 -10.45
CA PRO A 318 12.60 13.45 -11.39
C PRO A 318 12.59 14.74 -12.22
N SER A 319 13.19 15.83 -11.74
CA SER A 319 13.29 17.09 -12.48
C SER A 319 14.28 17.05 -13.66
N ASN A 320 15.12 16.02 -13.75
CA ASN A 320 16.09 15.83 -14.84
C ASN A 320 15.58 14.79 -15.87
N GLN A 321 14.37 15.01 -16.43
CA GLN A 321 13.73 14.09 -17.39
C GLN A 321 14.50 13.88 -18.70
N GLU A 322 15.46 14.76 -19.04
CA GLU A 322 16.20 14.71 -20.32
C GLU A 322 17.15 13.51 -20.49
N SER A 323 17.28 12.62 -19.49
CA SER A 323 18.36 11.62 -19.43
C SER A 323 17.93 10.15 -19.49
N VAL A 324 16.63 9.83 -19.57
CA VAL A 324 16.14 8.44 -19.45
C VAL A 324 15.13 8.10 -20.54
N THR A 325 15.45 7.07 -21.32
CA THR A 325 14.49 6.44 -22.25
C THR A 325 13.93 5.17 -21.62
N PHE A 326 12.62 5.14 -21.36
CA PHE A 326 11.96 3.95 -20.79
C PHE A 326 11.65 2.93 -21.89
N GLY A 327 12.04 1.67 -21.67
CA GLY A 327 11.67 0.53 -22.52
C GLY A 327 10.21 0.09 -22.35
N GLY A 328 9.81 -0.92 -23.12
CA GLY A 328 8.44 -1.46 -23.13
C GLY A 328 7.97 -2.13 -21.82
N LYS A 329 6.69 -2.51 -21.78
CA LYS A 329 6.02 -3.14 -20.62
C LYS A 329 6.65 -4.52 -20.27
N SER A 330 6.79 -4.82 -18.97
CA SER A 330 7.24 -6.14 -18.47
C SER A 330 6.21 -7.25 -18.78
N ARG A 331 6.69 -8.49 -18.95
CA ARG A 331 5.90 -9.68 -19.35
C ARG A 331 4.86 -10.11 -18.31
N VAL A 332 5.10 -9.85 -17.02
CA VAL A 332 4.32 -10.40 -15.89
C VAL A 332 3.68 -9.33 -14.98
N GLY A 333 3.94 -8.05 -15.24
CA GLY A 333 3.39 -6.92 -14.49
C GLY A 333 2.32 -6.16 -15.29
N LEU A 334 1.26 -5.72 -14.62
CA LEU A 334 0.24 -4.84 -15.22
C LEU A 334 0.80 -3.44 -15.59
N GLY A 335 1.87 -3.01 -14.90
CA GLY A 335 2.53 -1.72 -15.08
C GLY A 335 4.00 -1.85 -15.49
N GLY A 336 4.40 -1.11 -16.54
CA GLY A 336 5.79 -1.02 -17.02
C GLY A 336 6.70 -0.19 -16.12
N MET A 337 7.93 0.06 -16.56
CA MET A 337 8.90 0.89 -15.83
C MET A 337 8.36 2.32 -15.58
N GLU A 338 7.65 2.89 -16.55
CA GLU A 338 7.03 4.21 -16.44
C GLU A 338 6.06 4.32 -15.24
N SER A 339 5.24 3.29 -15.00
CA SER A 339 4.30 3.24 -13.85
C SER A 339 5.06 3.26 -12.51
N LYS A 340 6.18 2.53 -12.44
CA LYS A 340 7.04 2.48 -11.25
C LYS A 340 7.68 3.83 -10.97
N VAL A 341 8.25 4.46 -11.99
CA VAL A 341 8.86 5.79 -11.87
C VAL A 341 7.82 6.83 -11.48
N LYS A 342 6.63 6.80 -12.08
CA LYS A 342 5.52 7.71 -11.71
C LYS A 342 5.08 7.53 -10.27
N SER A 343 4.93 6.29 -9.81
CA SER A 343 4.55 5.98 -8.42
C SER A 343 5.64 6.41 -7.43
N ALA A 344 6.91 6.17 -7.78
CA ALA A 344 8.06 6.57 -6.97
C ALA A 344 8.20 8.09 -6.87
N ALA A 345 8.10 8.82 -7.99
CA ALA A 345 8.14 10.27 -8.00
C ALA A 345 6.97 10.88 -7.20
N TRP A 346 5.76 10.33 -7.33
CA TRP A 346 4.61 10.80 -6.58
C TRP A 346 4.77 10.67 -5.05
N ALA A 347 5.38 9.56 -4.60
CA ALA A 347 5.68 9.34 -3.18
C ALA A 347 6.82 10.25 -2.70
N LEU A 348 7.85 10.45 -3.53
CA LEU A 348 8.95 11.39 -3.26
C LEU A 348 8.45 12.81 -3.04
N ASP A 349 7.57 13.31 -3.92
CA ASP A 349 6.97 14.64 -3.81
C ASP A 349 6.14 14.85 -2.53
N ARG A 350 5.82 13.76 -1.83
CA ARG A 350 5.06 13.74 -0.58
C ARG A 350 5.92 13.36 0.63
N GLY A 351 7.24 13.36 0.47
CA GLY A 351 8.18 13.19 1.57
C GLY A 351 8.64 11.76 1.84
N VAL A 352 8.26 10.80 0.98
CA VAL A 352 8.68 9.40 1.12
C VAL A 352 9.90 9.13 0.24
N SER A 353 10.99 8.68 0.83
CA SER A 353 12.19 8.34 0.06
C SER A 353 11.98 7.01 -0.66
N VAL A 354 12.32 6.92 -1.96
CA VAL A 354 12.01 5.71 -2.74
C VAL A 354 13.26 5.07 -3.29
N VAL A 355 13.32 3.73 -3.25
CA VAL A 355 14.34 2.93 -3.93
C VAL A 355 13.67 1.89 -4.81
N ILE A 356 14.01 1.85 -6.09
CA ILE A 356 13.67 0.74 -6.99
C ILE A 356 14.87 -0.19 -7.08
N CYS A 357 14.69 -1.48 -6.81
CA CYS A 357 15.77 -2.46 -6.87
C CYS A 357 15.32 -3.82 -7.41
N ASN A 358 16.29 -4.66 -7.77
CA ASN A 358 16.02 -6.05 -8.10
C ASN A 358 15.72 -6.83 -6.82
N GLY A 359 14.57 -7.50 -6.77
CA GLY A 359 14.19 -8.34 -5.65
C GLY A 359 14.94 -9.68 -5.57
N ILE A 360 15.72 -10.02 -6.60
CA ILE A 360 16.59 -11.20 -6.66
C ILE A 360 17.96 -10.92 -6.02
N GLU A 361 18.35 -9.64 -5.90
CA GLU A 361 19.66 -9.27 -5.38
C GLU A 361 19.80 -9.67 -3.90
N ASP A 362 20.95 -10.28 -3.57
CA ASP A 362 21.22 -10.76 -2.22
C ASP A 362 21.29 -9.62 -1.20
N GLN A 363 20.61 -9.84 -0.07
CA GLN A 363 20.53 -8.91 1.05
C GLN A 363 20.13 -7.48 0.62
N ALA A 364 19.30 -7.34 -0.42
CA ALA A 364 18.96 -6.05 -1.01
C ALA A 364 18.42 -5.04 0.00
N ILE A 365 17.46 -5.44 0.85
CA ILE A 365 16.83 -4.57 1.84
C ILE A 365 17.89 -4.06 2.83
N ASN A 366 18.67 -4.96 3.43
CA ASN A 366 19.72 -4.60 4.39
C ASN A 366 20.80 -3.70 3.77
N ARG A 367 21.18 -3.97 2.51
CA ARG A 367 22.16 -3.17 1.78
C ARG A 367 21.62 -1.77 1.46
N ILE A 368 20.34 -1.66 1.07
CA ILE A 368 19.68 -0.37 0.87
C ILE A 368 19.62 0.41 2.17
N MET A 369 19.17 -0.22 3.26
CA MET A 369 19.04 0.43 4.56
C MET A 369 20.39 0.84 5.17
N SER A 370 21.49 0.18 4.79
CA SER A 370 22.85 0.61 5.14
C SER A 370 23.45 1.66 4.19
N GLY A 371 22.67 2.18 3.25
CA GLY A 371 23.07 3.23 2.30
C GLY A 371 23.95 2.75 1.15
N LYS A 372 24.05 1.43 0.91
CA LYS A 372 24.80 0.90 -0.24
C LYS A 372 24.09 1.19 -1.56
N ARG A 373 24.86 1.15 -2.64
CA ARG A 373 24.39 1.47 -3.99
C ARG A 373 23.62 0.33 -4.67
N VAL A 374 22.52 -0.10 -4.06
CA VAL A 374 21.61 -1.11 -4.60
C VAL A 374 20.45 -0.42 -5.33
N GLY A 375 20.26 -0.80 -6.59
CA GLY A 375 19.27 -0.21 -7.49
C GLY A 375 19.37 1.31 -7.65
N THR A 376 18.22 1.97 -7.77
CA THR A 376 18.07 3.41 -8.01
C THR A 376 17.36 4.10 -6.86
N PHE A 377 18.04 5.06 -6.23
CA PHE A 377 17.49 5.92 -5.18
C PHE A 377 16.90 7.20 -5.77
N PHE A 378 15.70 7.56 -5.35
CA PHE A 378 14.98 8.75 -5.78
C PHE A 378 15.22 9.88 -4.79
N THR A 379 15.61 11.06 -5.30
CA THR A 379 15.87 12.25 -4.48
C THR A 379 15.51 13.52 -5.25
N GLN A 380 15.18 14.58 -4.52
CA GLN A 380 14.98 15.91 -5.09
C GLN A 380 16.30 16.71 -5.16
N SER A 381 17.30 16.32 -4.37
CA SER A 381 18.61 16.97 -4.37
C SER A 381 19.41 16.55 -5.60
N LYS A 382 19.82 17.52 -6.42
CA LYS A 382 20.84 17.29 -7.44
C LYS A 382 22.12 16.89 -6.70
N GLU A 383 22.70 15.73 -7.05
CA GLU A 383 24.01 15.35 -6.52
C GLU A 383 24.94 16.56 -6.67
N LYS A 384 25.44 17.10 -5.55
CA LYS A 384 26.60 17.99 -5.59
C LYS A 384 27.74 17.13 -6.10
N THR A 385 27.98 17.17 -7.40
CA THR A 385 29.18 16.59 -7.99
C THR A 385 30.35 17.32 -7.34
N VAL A 386 30.92 16.74 -6.29
CA VAL A 386 32.19 17.23 -5.77
C VAL A 386 33.17 16.98 -6.90
N SER A 387 33.55 18.06 -7.59
CA SER A 387 34.55 17.98 -8.64
C SER A 387 35.78 17.27 -8.08
N VAL A 388 36.37 16.36 -8.85
CA VAL A 388 37.57 15.62 -8.44
C VAL A 388 38.72 16.56 -8.03
N GLN A 389 38.70 17.81 -8.53
CA GLN A 389 39.62 18.88 -8.14
C GLN A 389 39.49 19.32 -6.67
N ALA A 390 38.29 19.24 -6.07
CA ALA A 390 38.08 19.59 -4.66
C ALA A 390 38.53 18.49 -3.68
N LEU A 391 38.61 17.23 -4.15
CA LEU A 391 39.12 16.10 -3.36
C LEU A 391 40.65 15.98 -3.41
N ALA A 392 41.30 16.59 -4.41
CA ALA A 392 42.75 16.61 -4.56
C ALA A 392 43.44 17.81 -3.86
N ALA A 393 42.68 18.66 -3.18
CA ALA A 393 43.16 19.88 -2.54
C ALA A 393 43.25 19.82 -1.01
N ASN A 394 43.05 18.64 -0.39
CA ASN A 394 43.19 18.42 1.05
C ASN A 394 44.22 17.35 1.37
#